data_AF-A0A7S4BY10-F1
#
_entry.id   AF-A0A7S4BY10-F1
#
_cell.length_a   1.000
_cell.length_b   1.000
_cell.length_c   1.000
_cell.angle_alpha   90.00
_cell.angle_beta   90.00
_cell.angle_gamma   90.00
#
_symmetry.space_group_name_H-M   'P 1'
#
loop_
_entity.id
_entity.type
_entity.pdbx_description
1 polymer ?
#
loop_
_entity_poly.entity_id
_entity_poly.type
_entity_poly.pdbx_seq_one_letter_code
_entity_poly.pdbx_strand_id
1 'polypeptide(L)'
;MRLIAGLLISQISFTILLMVRPYKLRSDFQLASLSQVCLIFLFVCALVISQWGTISQYTNIEIAQAILGIASEDEVANIMLALTVSVVFMLLVLGAFQAYLIRKERRLEDKYSTCTMNPPIFAWQLESTYAAFLSHYKAECAADARFLHDSLRKMLRCPIYLDSSTLSDL
;
A
#
# COMPACT_ATOMS: atom_id res chain seq x y z
N MET A 1 26.45 -11.97 -10.95
CA MET A 1 25.82 -10.81 -11.63
C MET A 1 24.33 -10.99 -11.94
N ARG A 2 23.90 -12.04 -12.64
CA ARG A 2 22.48 -12.23 -13.03
C ARG A 2 21.50 -12.31 -11.84
N LEU A 3 21.88 -12.99 -10.75
CA LEU A 3 21.06 -13.09 -9.53
C LEU A 3 20.91 -11.76 -8.79
N ILE A 4 21.97 -10.96 -8.74
CA ILE A 4 21.97 -9.63 -8.10
C ILE A 4 21.06 -8.68 -8.89
N ALA A 5 21.13 -8.70 -10.23
CA ALA A 5 20.22 -7.94 -11.07
C ALA A 5 18.75 -8.34 -10.86
N GLY A 6 18.47 -9.65 -10.75
CA GLY A 6 17.14 -10.16 -10.42
C GLY A 6 16.62 -9.67 -9.07
N LEU A 7 17.47 -9.68 -8.03
CA LEU A 7 17.12 -9.14 -6.71
C LEU A 7 16.81 -7.64 -6.77
N LEU A 8 17.64 -6.84 -7.43
CA LEU A 8 17.42 -5.40 -7.56
C LEU A 8 16.13 -5.08 -8.31
N ILE A 9 15.85 -5.77 -9.41
CA ILE A 9 14.60 -5.58 -10.18
C ILE A 9 13.39 -5.96 -9.34
N SER A 10 13.45 -7.07 -8.60
CA SER A 10 12.38 -7.49 -7.70
C SER A 10 12.15 -6.48 -6.57
N GLN A 11 13.22 -5.93 -6.00
CA GLN A 11 13.14 -4.89 -4.97
C GLN A 11 12.52 -3.60 -5.50
N ILE A 12 12.94 -3.14 -6.68
CA ILE A 12 12.36 -1.95 -7.33
C ILE A 12 10.87 -2.18 -7.61
N SER A 13 10.52 -3.34 -8.18
CA SER A 13 9.13 -3.72 -8.43
C SER A 13 8.27 -3.69 -7.17
N PHE A 14 8.79 -4.18 -6.04
CA PHE A 14 8.10 -4.11 -4.74
C PHE A 14 7.92 -2.68 -4.24
N THR A 15 8.93 -1.81 -4.38
CA THR A 15 8.80 -0.39 -3.98
C THR A 15 7.76 0.35 -4.83
N ILE A 16 7.70 0.08 -6.14
CA ILE A 16 6.70 0.66 -7.03
C ILE A 16 5.30 0.17 -6.66
N LEU A 17 5.15 -1.13 -6.34
CA LEU A 17 3.87 -1.69 -5.90
C LEU A 17 3.32 -0.97 -4.66
N LEU A 18 4.20 -0.69 -3.68
CA LEU A 18 3.83 0.02 -2.45
C LEU A 18 3.50 1.50 -2.70
N MET A 19 4.19 2.16 -3.63
CA MET A 19 4.00 3.57 -3.99
C MET A 19 2.72 3.80 -4.80
N VAL A 20 2.53 3.02 -5.87
CA VAL A 20 1.46 3.27 -6.87
C VAL A 20 0.12 2.71 -6.42
N ARG A 21 0.12 1.66 -5.59
CA ARG A 21 -1.10 0.93 -5.17
C ARG A 21 -2.10 0.72 -6.32
N PRO A 22 -1.70 -0.01 -7.37
CA PRO A 22 -2.51 -0.11 -8.59
C PRO A 22 -3.84 -0.87 -8.39
N TYR A 23 -4.02 -1.58 -7.28
CA TYR A 23 -5.17 -2.43 -7.04
C TYR A 23 -6.26 -1.74 -6.23
N LYS A 24 -7.47 -1.74 -6.76
CA LYS A 24 -8.69 -1.22 -6.09
C LYS A 24 -9.18 -2.17 -4.99
N LEU A 25 -9.11 -3.49 -5.24
CA LEU A 25 -9.47 -4.49 -4.23
C LEU A 25 -8.29 -4.80 -3.31
N ARG A 26 -8.60 -4.88 -2.02
CA ARG A 26 -7.62 -5.10 -0.96
C ARG A 26 -7.00 -6.51 -0.98
N SER A 27 -7.78 -7.51 -1.37
CA SER A 27 -7.31 -8.89 -1.54
C SER A 27 -6.17 -8.97 -2.55
N ASP A 28 -6.32 -8.25 -3.66
CA ASP A 28 -5.42 -8.34 -4.80
C ASP A 28 -4.09 -7.65 -4.48
N PHE A 29 -4.16 -6.53 -3.77
CA PHE A 29 -2.97 -5.85 -3.24
C PHE A 29 -2.21 -6.73 -2.24
N GLN A 30 -2.92 -7.41 -1.33
CA GLN A 30 -2.29 -8.30 -0.36
C GLN A 30 -1.61 -9.49 -1.05
N LEU A 31 -2.28 -10.11 -2.02
CA LEU A 31 -1.73 -11.22 -2.79
C LEU A 31 -0.48 -10.78 -3.59
N ALA A 32 -0.53 -9.62 -4.24
CA ALA A 32 0.59 -9.06 -4.98
C ALA A 32 1.77 -8.68 -4.08
N SER A 33 1.50 -8.18 -2.87
CA SER A 33 2.56 -7.89 -1.89
C SER A 33 3.21 -9.17 -1.37
N LEU A 34 2.43 -10.22 -1.10
CA LEU A 34 2.93 -11.50 -0.62
C LEU A 34 3.78 -12.20 -1.68
N SER A 35 3.34 -12.20 -2.93
CA SER A 35 4.08 -12.81 -4.04
C SER A 35 5.44 -12.13 -4.24
N GLN A 36 5.50 -10.80 -4.16
CA GLN A 36 6.76 -10.05 -4.24
C GLN A 36 7.70 -10.33 -3.07
N VAL A 37 7.18 -10.43 -1.84
CA VAL A 37 8.00 -10.82 -0.67
C VAL A 37 8.58 -12.23 -0.84
N CYS A 38 7.78 -13.20 -1.30
CA CYS A 38 8.27 -14.55 -1.60
C CYS A 38 9.37 -14.54 -2.67
N LEU A 39 9.23 -13.70 -3.68
CA LEU A 39 10.18 -13.61 -4.79
C LEU A 39 11.52 -13.00 -4.36
N ILE A 40 11.49 -11.96 -3.51
CA ILE A 40 12.68 -11.41 -2.85
C ILE A 40 13.36 -12.48 -2.00
N PHE A 41 12.58 -13.21 -1.19
CA PHE A 41 13.10 -14.27 -0.32
C PHE A 41 13.80 -15.38 -1.13
N LEU A 42 13.20 -15.83 -2.22
CA LEU A 42 13.81 -16.83 -3.12
C LEU A 42 15.13 -16.33 -3.71
N PHE A 43 15.20 -15.08 -4.14
CA PHE A 43 16.46 -14.51 -4.64
C PHE A 43 17.54 -14.40 -3.57
N VAL A 44 17.17 -14.05 -2.33
CA VAL A 44 18.11 -14.02 -1.20
C VAL A 44 18.63 -15.44 -0.92
N CYS A 45 17.76 -16.44 -0.83
CA CYS A 45 18.17 -17.83 -0.63
C CYS A 45 19.08 -18.33 -1.76
N ALA A 46 18.74 -18.03 -3.02
CA ALA A 46 19.55 -18.40 -4.18
C ALA A 46 20.94 -17.72 -4.15
N LEU A 47 21.02 -16.46 -3.70
CA LEU A 47 22.30 -15.77 -3.51
C LEU A 47 23.14 -16.43 -2.42
N VAL A 48 22.55 -16.77 -1.27
CA VAL A 48 23.27 -17.45 -0.18
C VAL A 48 23.83 -18.79 -0.65
N ILE A 49 23.03 -19.60 -1.35
CA ILE A 49 23.47 -20.90 -1.90
C ILE A 49 24.58 -20.72 -2.95
N SER A 50 24.45 -19.72 -3.82
CA SER A 50 25.46 -19.43 -4.85
C SER A 50 26.79 -18.98 -4.24
N GLN A 51 26.76 -18.19 -3.15
CA GLN A 51 27.96 -17.77 -2.44
C GLN A 51 28.64 -18.97 -1.77
N TRP A 52 27.86 -19.85 -1.14
CA TRP A 52 28.38 -21.08 -0.54
C TRP A 52 29.10 -21.99 -1.55
N GLY A 53 28.55 -22.16 -2.75
CA GLY A 53 29.19 -22.92 -3.82
C GLY A 53 30.51 -22.31 -4.29
N THR A 54 30.60 -20.98 -4.34
CA THR A 54 31.82 -20.27 -4.78
C THR A 54 32.94 -20.39 -3.75
N ILE A 55 32.60 -20.31 -2.44
CA ILE A 55 33.53 -20.52 -1.32
C ILE A 55 34.15 -21.92 -1.35
N SER A 56 33.39 -22.94 -1.78
CA SER A 56 33.89 -24.32 -1.85
C SER A 56 34.86 -24.60 -3.01
N GLN A 57 34.90 -23.75 -4.05
CA GLN A 57 35.55 -24.07 -5.32
C GLN A 57 36.82 -23.28 -5.64
N TYR A 58 37.11 -22.18 -4.94
CA TYR A 58 38.24 -21.31 -5.28
C TYR A 58 39.22 -21.17 -4.12
N THR A 59 40.30 -21.94 -4.19
CA THR A 59 41.49 -21.91 -3.33
C THR A 59 42.60 -20.99 -3.85
N ASN A 60 42.32 -20.03 -4.75
CA ASN A 60 43.35 -19.15 -5.30
C ASN A 60 43.04 -17.67 -5.05
N ILE A 61 43.54 -17.23 -3.90
CA ILE A 61 43.31 -15.99 -3.14
C ILE A 61 43.83 -14.71 -3.83
N GLU A 62 44.63 -14.81 -4.88
CA GLU A 62 45.44 -13.69 -5.39
C GLU A 62 44.68 -12.68 -6.26
N ILE A 63 43.60 -13.09 -6.94
CA ILE A 63 42.87 -12.20 -7.89
C ILE A 63 41.81 -11.34 -7.18
N ALA A 64 41.29 -11.81 -6.03
CA ALA A 64 40.28 -11.08 -5.26
C ALA A 64 40.88 -9.90 -4.46
N GLN A 65 42.11 -10.06 -3.94
CA GLN A 65 42.81 -9.05 -3.13
C GLN A 65 43.21 -7.80 -3.94
N ALA A 66 43.52 -7.94 -5.23
CA ALA A 66 44.02 -6.86 -6.08
C ALA A 66 42.96 -5.82 -6.50
N ILE A 67 41.67 -6.17 -6.48
CA ILE A 67 40.58 -5.30 -6.99
C ILE A 67 39.84 -4.57 -5.85
N LEU A 68 39.81 -5.14 -4.64
CA LEU A 68 38.98 -4.65 -3.53
C LEU A 68 39.76 -4.07 -2.34
N GLY A 69 41.08 -4.27 -2.23
CA GLY A 69 41.88 -3.71 -1.14
C GLY A 69 41.49 -4.24 0.25
N ILE A 70 41.02 -5.49 0.31
CA ILE A 70 40.55 -6.16 1.53
C ILE A 70 41.39 -7.42 1.73
N ALA A 71 41.88 -7.63 2.95
CA ALA A 71 42.92 -8.62 3.26
C ALA A 71 42.39 -10.07 3.35
N SER A 72 41.08 -10.28 3.52
CA SER A 72 40.49 -11.62 3.65
C SER A 72 39.17 -11.79 2.86
N GLU A 73 38.96 -12.98 2.30
CA GLU A 73 37.76 -13.33 1.52
C GLU A 73 36.49 -13.37 2.40
N ASP A 74 36.66 -13.73 3.68
CA ASP A 74 35.60 -13.71 4.70
C ASP A 74 35.07 -12.29 4.94
N GLU A 75 35.93 -11.27 4.87
CA GLU A 75 35.52 -9.87 4.99
C GLU A 75 34.65 -9.42 3.81
N VAL A 76 34.99 -9.83 2.58
CA VAL A 76 34.21 -9.45 1.39
C VAL A 76 32.81 -10.11 1.41
N ALA A 77 32.74 -11.39 1.77
CA ALA A 77 31.46 -12.10 1.90
C ALA A 77 30.60 -11.48 3.02
N ASN A 78 31.20 -11.17 4.17
CA ASN A 78 30.51 -10.52 5.28
C ASN A 78 30.03 -9.11 4.92
N ILE A 79 30.81 -8.33 4.19
CA ILE A 79 30.40 -6.98 3.74
C ILE A 79 29.24 -7.07 2.75
N MET A 80 29.28 -7.98 1.77
CA MET A 80 28.16 -8.18 0.84
C MET A 80 26.89 -8.64 1.54
N LEU A 81 27.01 -9.55 2.51
CA LEU A 81 25.88 -10.06 3.28
C LEU A 81 25.31 -8.97 4.20
N ALA A 82 26.17 -8.20 4.88
CA ALA A 82 25.76 -7.06 5.69
C ALA A 82 25.03 -5.99 4.87
N LEU A 83 25.51 -5.71 3.65
CA LEU A 83 24.91 -4.70 2.77
C LEU A 83 23.55 -5.17 2.24
N THR A 84 23.42 -6.44 1.85
CA THR A 84 22.13 -7.01 1.42
C THR A 84 21.12 -7.07 2.57
N VAL A 85 21.54 -7.49 3.76
CA VAL A 85 20.68 -7.48 4.96
C VAL A 85 20.27 -6.05 5.34
N SER A 86 21.20 -5.09 5.27
CA SER A 86 20.93 -3.67 5.54
C SER A 86 19.89 -3.08 4.58
N VAL A 87 20.01 -3.36 3.27
CA VAL A 87 19.04 -2.91 2.26
C VAL A 87 17.67 -3.55 2.49
N VAL A 88 17.62 -4.85 2.77
CA VAL A 88 16.34 -5.53 3.10
C VAL A 88 15.72 -4.95 4.35
N PHE A 89 16.52 -4.69 5.40
CA PHE A 89 16.05 -4.09 6.65
C PHE A 89 15.50 -2.68 6.45
N MET A 90 16.21 -1.81 5.72
CA MET A 90 15.74 -0.47 5.39
C MET A 90 14.39 -0.52 4.65
N LEU A 91 14.25 -1.42 3.69
CA LEU A 91 13.00 -1.58 2.92
C LEU A 91 11.85 -2.13 3.78
N LEU A 92 12.12 -3.02 4.73
CA LEU A 92 11.12 -3.47 5.71
C LEU A 92 10.66 -2.32 6.61
N VAL A 93 11.58 -1.46 7.05
CA VAL A 93 11.24 -0.26 7.85
C VAL A 93 10.37 0.70 7.04
N LEU A 94 10.72 0.96 5.78
CA LEU A 94 9.91 1.81 4.89
C LEU A 94 8.52 1.21 4.65
N GLY A 95 8.43 -0.11 4.44
CA GLY A 95 7.16 -0.82 4.31
C GLY A 95 6.30 -0.75 5.58
N ALA A 96 6.92 -0.92 6.75
CA ALA A 96 6.24 -0.80 8.04
C ALA A 96 5.77 0.64 8.31
N PHE A 97 6.56 1.64 7.93
CA PHE A 97 6.22 3.05 8.05
C PHE A 97 5.02 3.42 7.17
N GLN A 98 5.02 2.99 5.91
CA GLN A 98 3.88 3.14 5.01
C GLN A 98 2.63 2.44 5.57
N ALA A 99 2.76 1.21 6.08
CA ALA A 99 1.66 0.48 6.70
C ALA A 99 1.12 1.19 7.95
N TYR A 100 1.99 1.85 8.72
CA TYR A 100 1.60 2.66 9.87
C TYR A 100 0.78 3.89 9.45
N LEU A 101 1.20 4.61 8.41
CA LEU A 101 0.45 5.76 7.88
C LEU A 101 -0.95 5.34 7.41
N ILE A 102 -1.07 4.21 6.70
CA ILE A 102 -2.37 3.65 6.29
C ILE A 102 -3.24 3.32 7.50
N ARG A 103 -2.67 2.71 8.54
CA ARG A 103 -3.42 2.40 9.78
C ARG A 103 -3.90 3.67 10.46
N LYS A 104 -3.15 4.77 10.37
CA LYS A 104 -3.55 6.07 10.92
C LYS A 104 -4.76 6.63 10.17
N GLU A 105 -4.75 6.61 8.84
CA GLU A 105 -5.90 7.02 8.02
C GLU A 105 -7.14 6.19 8.33
N ARG A 106 -6.99 4.86 8.46
CA ARG A 106 -8.10 3.97 8.83
C ARG A 106 -8.73 4.29 10.18
N ARG A 107 -7.92 4.65 11.18
CA ARG A 107 -8.46 5.06 12.49
C ARG A 107 -9.31 6.32 12.41
N LEU A 108 -9.04 7.20 11.44
CA LEU A 108 -9.89 8.36 11.18
C LEU A 108 -11.19 7.91 10.52
N GLU A 109 -11.14 7.07 9.50
CA GLU A 109 -12.34 6.53 8.84
C GLU A 109 -13.23 5.75 9.81
N ASP A 110 -12.65 4.89 10.65
CA ASP A 110 -13.36 4.09 11.66
C ASP A 110 -14.07 4.97 12.70
N LYS A 111 -13.51 6.15 12.99
CA LYS A 111 -14.11 7.13 13.89
C LYS A 111 -15.39 7.74 13.30
N TYR A 112 -15.50 7.79 11.98
CA TYR A 112 -16.68 8.30 11.28
C TYR A 112 -17.64 7.19 10.81
N SER A 113 -17.19 5.93 10.75
CA SER A 113 -18.02 4.80 10.30
C SER A 113 -18.97 4.23 11.39
N THR A 114 -18.73 4.55 12.67
CA THR A 114 -19.43 3.93 13.80
C THR A 114 -20.71 4.64 14.28
N CYS A 115 -21.10 5.76 13.67
CA CYS A 115 -22.33 6.49 14.03
C CYS A 115 -23.34 6.54 12.88
N THR A 116 -23.98 5.41 12.57
CA THR A 116 -24.98 5.32 11.49
C THR A 116 -26.44 5.38 11.97
N MET A 117 -26.71 5.17 13.26
CA MET A 117 -28.09 5.16 13.78
C MET A 117 -28.58 6.56 14.21
N ASN A 118 -27.69 7.41 14.72
CA ASN A 118 -28.01 8.78 15.13
C ASN A 118 -27.06 9.74 14.43
N PRO A 119 -27.50 10.36 13.33
CA PRO A 119 -26.66 11.26 12.59
C PRO A 119 -26.38 12.53 13.43
N PRO A 120 -25.15 13.10 13.40
CA PRO A 120 -24.83 14.29 14.17
C PRO A 120 -25.67 15.48 13.71
N ILE A 121 -26.23 16.22 14.66
CA ILE A 121 -27.01 17.43 14.39
C ILE A 121 -26.07 18.62 14.45
N PHE A 122 -26.06 19.42 13.40
CA PHE A 122 -25.27 20.66 13.36
C PHE A 122 -26.21 21.86 13.45
N ALA A 123 -25.86 22.86 14.24
CA ALA A 123 -26.55 24.15 14.29
C ALA A 123 -26.09 25.06 13.15
N TRP A 124 -26.08 24.52 11.93
CA TRP A 124 -25.69 25.25 10.74
C TRP A 124 -26.87 26.06 10.22
N GLN A 125 -26.62 27.30 9.81
CA GLN A 125 -27.63 28.21 9.27
C GLN A 125 -27.46 28.30 7.76
N LEU A 126 -28.57 28.25 7.04
CA LEU A 126 -28.58 28.25 5.59
C LEU A 126 -28.61 29.68 5.04
N GLU A 127 -27.69 30.01 4.14
CA GLU A 127 -27.65 31.31 3.44
C GLU A 127 -28.45 31.32 2.12
N SER A 128 -28.79 30.14 1.58
CA SER A 128 -29.43 29.94 0.27
C SER A 128 -30.72 29.11 0.37
N THR A 129 -31.36 28.79 -0.75
CA THR A 129 -32.61 28.00 -0.78
C THR A 129 -32.38 26.52 -0.46
N TYR A 130 -31.20 25.98 -0.73
CA TYR A 130 -30.88 24.57 -0.50
C TYR A 130 -29.51 24.39 0.16
N ALA A 131 -29.44 23.45 1.10
CA ALA A 131 -28.24 23.07 1.86
C ALA A 131 -27.25 22.24 1.05
N ALA A 132 -27.78 21.36 0.21
CA ALA A 132 -27.00 20.44 -0.60
C ALA A 132 -27.81 20.06 -1.83
N PHE A 133 -27.08 19.70 -2.88
CA PHE A 133 -27.61 19.11 -4.11
C PHE A 133 -27.21 17.63 -4.13
N LEU A 134 -28.21 16.76 -4.20
CA LEU A 134 -28.01 15.32 -4.29
C LEU A 134 -28.48 14.83 -5.67
N SER A 135 -27.58 14.22 -6.42
CA SER A 135 -27.87 13.57 -7.69
C SER A 135 -27.41 12.12 -7.65
N HIS A 136 -28.07 11.27 -8.43
CA HIS A 136 -27.68 9.88 -8.64
C HIS A 136 -27.83 9.53 -10.11
N TYR A 137 -26.95 8.66 -10.62
CA TYR A 137 -26.90 8.31 -12.03
C TYR A 137 -27.68 7.04 -12.38
N LYS A 138 -27.87 6.11 -11.42
CA LYS A 138 -28.50 4.81 -11.67
C LYS A 138 -29.77 4.63 -10.83
N ALA A 139 -30.82 4.09 -11.45
CA ALA A 139 -32.07 3.76 -10.76
C ALA A 139 -31.86 2.80 -9.57
N GLU A 140 -30.91 1.87 -9.68
CA GLU A 140 -30.53 0.95 -8.60
C GLU A 140 -30.07 1.69 -7.32
N CYS A 141 -29.49 2.88 -7.48
CA CYS A 141 -29.00 3.71 -6.36
C CYS A 141 -30.08 4.67 -5.82
N ALA A 142 -31.31 4.63 -6.34
CA ALA A 142 -32.38 5.55 -5.93
C ALA A 142 -32.77 5.35 -4.46
N ALA A 143 -32.73 4.11 -3.96
CA ALA A 143 -33.01 3.81 -2.55
C ALA A 143 -31.94 4.43 -1.64
N ASP A 144 -30.66 4.27 -1.98
CA ASP A 144 -29.54 4.84 -1.23
C ASP A 144 -29.55 6.37 -1.27
N ALA A 145 -29.88 6.96 -2.43
CA ALA A 145 -30.02 8.40 -2.58
C ALA A 145 -31.15 8.97 -1.72
N ARG A 146 -32.31 8.29 -1.64
CA ARG A 146 -33.40 8.68 -0.75
C ARG A 146 -33.00 8.56 0.72
N PHE A 147 -32.33 7.47 1.10
CA PHE A 147 -31.82 7.29 2.46
C PHE A 147 -30.83 8.40 2.84
N LEU A 148 -29.94 8.79 1.94
CA LEU A 148 -28.97 9.86 2.16
C LEU A 148 -29.64 11.24 2.22
N HIS A 149 -30.66 11.49 1.38
CA HIS A 149 -31.48 12.70 1.44
C HIS A 149 -32.15 12.86 2.81
N ASP A 150 -32.82 11.82 3.29
CA ASP A 150 -33.48 11.82 4.60
C ASP A 150 -32.48 11.98 5.75
N SER A 151 -31.33 11.32 5.66
CA SER A 151 -30.27 11.40 6.66
C SER A 151 -29.66 12.80 6.75
N LEU A 152 -29.31 13.40 5.61
CA LEU A 152 -28.77 14.76 5.56
C LEU A 152 -29.82 15.79 5.97
N ARG A 153 -31.10 15.60 5.62
CA ARG A 153 -32.20 16.46 6.06
C ARG A 153 -32.35 16.45 7.57
N LYS A 154 -32.17 15.29 8.21
CA LYS A 154 -32.15 15.16 9.68
C LYS A 154 -30.92 15.83 10.30
N MET A 155 -29.73 15.69 9.69
CA MET A 155 -28.47 16.31 10.18
C MET A 155 -28.51 17.84 10.13
N LEU A 156 -28.87 18.36 8.95
CA LEU A 156 -28.74 19.77 8.61
C LEU A 156 -29.98 20.58 8.98
N ARG A 157 -31.14 19.92 9.16
CA ARG A 157 -32.45 20.55 9.41
C ARG A 157 -32.82 21.59 8.35
N CYS A 158 -32.27 21.46 7.16
CA CYS A 158 -32.41 22.37 6.04
C CYS A 158 -32.96 21.64 4.81
N PRO A 159 -33.59 22.36 3.86
CA PRO A 159 -34.01 21.80 2.59
C PRO A 159 -32.81 21.31 1.76
N ILE A 160 -32.93 20.11 1.19
CA ILE A 160 -31.94 19.50 0.30
C ILE A 160 -32.62 19.22 -1.02
N TYR A 161 -31.98 19.62 -2.11
CA TYR A 161 -32.46 19.34 -3.45
C TYR A 161 -32.06 17.93 -3.87
N LEU A 162 -33.02 17.13 -4.31
CA LEU A 162 -32.79 15.80 -4.87
C LEU A 162 -33.24 15.82 -6.33
N ASP A 163 -32.29 15.65 -7.24
CA ASP A 163 -32.50 15.79 -8.69
C ASP A 163 -33.50 14.77 -9.27
N SER A 164 -33.74 13.70 -8.53
CA SER A 164 -34.48 12.53 -8.98
C SER A 164 -35.90 12.42 -8.43
N SER A 165 -36.47 13.49 -7.86
CA SER A 165 -37.86 13.48 -7.35
C SER A 165 -38.92 13.33 -8.44
N THR A 166 -38.53 13.46 -9.71
CA THR A 166 -39.34 13.28 -10.93
C THR A 166 -39.11 11.91 -11.61
N LEU A 167 -38.71 10.88 -10.85
CA LEU A 167 -38.54 9.49 -11.34
C LEU A 167 -39.87 8.71 -11.42
N SER A 168 -40.86 9.24 -12.13
CA SER A 168 -41.96 8.42 -12.67
C SER A 168 -41.67 7.92 -14.09
N ASP A 169 -40.49 8.26 -14.65
CA ASP A 169 -40.21 8.16 -16.09
C ASP A 169 -38.86 7.49 -16.42
N LEU A 170 -38.42 6.53 -15.58
CA LEU A 170 -37.30 5.63 -15.90
C LEU A 170 -37.72 4.16 -15.88
#